data_AF-A0A967UIP7-F1
#
_entry.id   AF-A0A967UIP7-F1
#
_cell.length_a   1.000
_cell.length_b   1.000
_cell.length_c   1.000
_cell.angle_alpha   90.00
_cell.angle_beta   90.00
_cell.angle_gamma   90.00
#
_symmetry.space_group_name_H-M   'P 1'
#
loop_
_entity.id
_entity.type
_entity.pdbx_description
1 polymer ?
#
loop_
_entity_poly.entity_id
_entity_poly.type
_entity_poly.pdbx_seq_one_letter_code
_entity_poly.pdbx_strand_id
1 'polypeptide(L)'
;MNKGQPLAYLLVAILATVILYAGSELLGPIGVLGILLVPLPAAYLHLRGGRILGAAAVVASFVAMAILLSPAAAFQYLLLFGIGSWLLPYLILRGMRWDRAWGSTLLAEVVGTIPLLIYWARQQGETLTGLVRSYIDQEVQKALNLYQQADLSAEEVDRIREGGQFLLEVIPRIYPGLVVTS
;
A
#
# COMPACT_ATOMS: atom_id res chain seq x y z
N MET A 1 14.92 -20.26 -16.74
CA MET A 1 15.69 -19.01 -16.55
C MET A 1 17.17 -19.32 -16.72
N ASN A 2 17.86 -18.60 -17.61
CA ASN A 2 19.32 -18.66 -17.70
C ASN A 2 19.96 -17.96 -16.49
N LYS A 3 21.17 -18.38 -16.09
CA LYS A 3 21.80 -18.02 -14.80
C LYS A 3 21.97 -16.50 -14.53
N GLY A 4 21.95 -15.63 -15.55
CA GLY A 4 22.04 -14.16 -15.41
C GLY A 4 20.72 -13.38 -15.51
N GLN A 5 19.63 -14.02 -15.93
CA GLN A 5 18.31 -13.40 -16.03
C GLN A 5 17.58 -13.08 -14.70
N PRO A 6 17.77 -13.82 -13.58
CA PRO A 6 17.01 -13.55 -12.35
C PRO A 6 17.23 -12.14 -11.80
N LEU A 7 18.47 -11.63 -11.87
CA LEU A 7 18.82 -10.31 -11.35
C LEU A 7 18.16 -9.20 -12.17
N ALA A 8 18.17 -9.31 -13.50
CA ALA A 8 17.54 -8.33 -14.37
C ALA A 8 16.02 -8.24 -14.12
N TYR A 9 15.34 -9.38 -13.99
CA TYR A 9 13.91 -9.39 -13.67
C TYR A 9 13.60 -8.83 -12.28
N LEU A 10 14.47 -9.10 -11.30
CA LEU A 10 14.34 -8.54 -9.96
C LEU A 10 14.46 -7.01 -9.99
N LEU A 11 15.47 -6.47 -10.67
CA LEU A 11 15.66 -5.02 -10.81
C LEU A 11 14.46 -4.36 -11.52
N VAL A 12 13.96 -4.97 -12.59
CA VAL A 12 12.75 -4.49 -13.28
C VAL A 12 11.54 -4.51 -12.35
N ALA A 13 11.35 -5.58 -11.57
CA ALA A 13 10.23 -5.66 -10.64
C ALA A 13 10.31 -4.57 -9.56
N ILE A 14 11.49 -4.31 -9.01
CA ILE A 14 11.73 -3.25 -8.02
C ILE A 14 11.40 -1.89 -8.63
N LEU A 15 12.02 -1.57 -9.78
CA LEU A 15 11.82 -0.30 -10.47
C LEU A 15 10.36 -0.08 -10.83
N ALA A 16 9.70 -1.08 -11.42
CA ALA A 16 8.29 -1.00 -11.77
C ALA A 16 7.41 -0.77 -10.54
N THR A 17 7.67 -1.48 -9.44
CA THR A 17 6.91 -1.31 -8.18
C THR A 17 7.07 0.10 -7.61
N VAL A 18 8.30 0.60 -7.55
CA VAL A 18 8.60 1.96 -7.06
C VAL A 18 7.97 3.03 -7.95
N ILE A 19 8.09 2.90 -9.28
CA ILE A 19 7.51 3.84 -10.24
C ILE A 19 5.98 3.82 -10.18
N LEU A 20 5.36 2.64 -10.10
CA LEU A 20 3.92 2.53 -9.99
C LEU A 20 3.41 3.17 -8.70
N TYR A 21 4.09 2.93 -7.57
CA TYR A 21 3.73 3.52 -6.28
C TYR A 21 3.88 5.04 -6.30
N ALA A 22 5.08 5.54 -6.65
CA ALA A 22 5.35 6.98 -6.68
C ALA A 22 4.48 7.68 -7.73
N GLY A 23 4.28 7.06 -8.90
CA GLY A 23 3.43 7.57 -9.95
C GLY A 23 1.96 7.64 -9.53
N SER A 24 1.45 6.63 -8.80
CA SER A 24 0.07 6.68 -8.30
C SER A 24 -0.17 7.83 -7.34
N GLU A 25 0.81 8.18 -6.51
CA GLU A 25 0.71 9.31 -5.58
C GLU A 25 0.69 10.67 -6.30
N LEU A 26 1.30 10.77 -7.49
CA LEU A 26 1.37 12.02 -8.25
C LEU A 26 0.15 12.27 -9.15
N LEU A 27 -0.61 11.23 -9.49
CA LEU A 27 -1.69 11.30 -10.49
C LEU A 27 -3.07 11.60 -9.88
N GLY A 28 -3.14 11.92 -8.58
CA GLY A 28 -4.39 12.23 -7.89
C GLY A 28 -5.41 11.09 -8.04
N PRO A 29 -6.69 11.38 -8.35
CA PRO A 29 -7.72 10.34 -8.47
C PRO A 29 -7.44 9.25 -9.51
N ILE A 30 -6.75 9.60 -10.62
CA ILE A 30 -6.39 8.63 -11.67
C ILE A 30 -5.31 7.66 -11.16
N GLY A 31 -4.53 8.09 -10.15
CA GLY A 31 -3.52 7.30 -9.47
C GLY A 31 -4.06 6.01 -8.85
N VAL A 32 -5.36 5.94 -8.56
CA VAL A 32 -6.02 4.70 -8.09
C VAL A 32 -5.83 3.55 -9.07
N LEU A 33 -5.86 3.80 -10.38
CA LEU A 33 -5.61 2.73 -11.36
C LEU A 33 -4.16 2.26 -11.31
N GLY A 34 -3.21 3.17 -11.09
CA GLY A 34 -1.79 2.85 -10.92
C GLY A 34 -1.54 2.04 -9.66
N ILE A 35 -2.21 2.39 -8.56
CA ILE A 35 -2.00 1.74 -7.27
C ILE A 35 -2.46 0.28 -7.27
N LEU A 36 -3.50 -0.06 -8.06
CA LEU A 36 -3.95 -1.45 -8.27
C LEU A 36 -2.92 -2.32 -8.98
N LEU A 37 -1.98 -1.72 -9.72
CA LEU A 37 -0.94 -2.44 -10.44
C LEU A 37 0.34 -2.63 -9.61
N VAL A 38 0.50 -1.89 -8.50
CA VAL A 38 1.69 -1.97 -7.62
C VAL A 38 2.06 -3.38 -7.16
N PRO A 39 1.13 -4.28 -6.77
CA PRO A 39 1.51 -5.63 -6.36
C PRO A 39 1.93 -6.55 -7.52
N LEU A 40 1.61 -6.19 -8.77
CA LEU A 40 1.77 -7.09 -9.92
C LEU A 40 3.22 -7.42 -10.28
N PRO A 41 4.19 -6.49 -10.29
CA PRO A 41 5.57 -6.83 -10.65
C PRO A 41 6.18 -7.88 -9.70
N ALA A 42 5.97 -7.74 -8.39
CA ALA A 42 6.44 -8.70 -7.39
C ALA A 42 5.69 -10.04 -7.50
N ALA A 43 4.36 -10.00 -7.67
CA ALA A 43 3.55 -11.21 -7.85
C ALA A 43 3.92 -11.98 -9.13
N TYR A 44 4.16 -11.27 -10.24
CA TYR A 44 4.61 -11.85 -11.50
C TYR A 44 5.97 -12.54 -11.32
N LEU A 45 6.91 -11.90 -10.63
CA LEU A 45 8.21 -12.50 -10.37
C LEU A 45 8.11 -13.72 -9.46
N HIS A 46 7.19 -13.73 -8.50
CA HIS A 46 6.88 -14.94 -7.72
C HIS A 46 6.39 -16.07 -8.64
N LEU A 47 5.38 -15.81 -9.47
CA LEU A 47 4.78 -16.83 -10.35
C LEU A 47 5.78 -17.40 -11.36
N ARG A 48 6.71 -16.59 -11.87
CA ARG A 48 7.69 -17.01 -12.89
C ARG A 48 9.01 -17.51 -12.31
N GLY A 49 9.48 -16.89 -11.24
CA GLY A 49 10.81 -17.10 -10.65
C GLY A 49 10.79 -17.89 -9.34
N GLY A 50 9.60 -18.18 -8.81
CA GLY A 50 9.40 -18.91 -7.56
C GLY A 50 9.40 -18.01 -6.32
N ARG A 51 9.07 -18.63 -5.18
CA ARG A 51 8.80 -17.95 -3.90
C ARG A 51 9.95 -17.08 -3.38
N ILE A 52 11.20 -17.47 -3.66
CA ILE A 52 12.39 -16.74 -3.17
C ILE A 52 12.54 -15.43 -3.94
N LEU A 53 12.37 -15.45 -5.26
CA LEU A 53 12.45 -14.24 -6.08
C LEU A 53 11.28 -13.29 -5.81
N GLY A 54 10.07 -13.82 -5.60
CA GLY A 54 8.93 -13.03 -5.13
C GLY A 54 9.22 -12.32 -3.80
N ALA A 55 9.72 -13.06 -2.80
CA ALA A 55 10.07 -12.47 -1.51
C ALA A 55 11.19 -11.42 -1.63
N ALA A 56 12.21 -11.71 -2.43
CA ALA A 56 13.29 -10.77 -2.71
C ALA A 56 12.78 -9.47 -3.35
N ALA A 57 11.83 -9.55 -4.30
CA ALA A 57 11.23 -8.36 -4.90
C ALA A 57 10.46 -7.51 -3.89
N VAL A 58 9.67 -8.13 -3.01
CA VAL A 58 8.94 -7.40 -1.95
C VAL A 58 9.91 -6.71 -0.99
N VAL A 59 10.90 -7.45 -0.47
CA VAL A 59 11.88 -6.91 0.48
C VAL A 59 12.73 -5.82 -0.16
N ALA A 60 13.20 -6.02 -1.38
CA ALA A 60 14.01 -5.03 -2.08
C ALA A 60 13.21 -3.78 -2.46
N SER A 61 11.93 -3.92 -2.83
CA SER A 61 11.03 -2.78 -3.08
C SER A 61 10.77 -1.99 -1.80
N PHE A 62 10.54 -2.69 -0.67
CA PHE A 62 10.42 -2.05 0.64
C PHE A 62 11.66 -1.23 1.00
N VAL A 63 12.85 -1.81 0.86
CA VAL A 63 14.12 -1.11 1.12
C VAL A 63 14.30 0.07 0.16
N ALA A 64 14.01 -0.11 -1.13
CA ALA A 64 14.11 0.95 -2.13
C ALA A 64 13.16 2.12 -1.79
N MET A 65 11.92 1.85 -1.41
CA MET A 65 10.97 2.90 -1.00
C MET A 65 11.42 3.62 0.27
N ALA A 66 11.98 2.90 1.24
CA ALA A 66 12.46 3.50 2.48
C ALA A 66 13.61 4.49 2.24
N ILE A 67 14.47 4.19 1.25
CA ILE A 67 15.61 5.03 0.86
C ILE A 67 15.19 6.18 -0.06
N LEU A 68 14.34 5.90 -1.06
CA LEU A 68 14.05 6.84 -2.15
C LEU A 68 12.85 7.76 -1.87
N LEU A 69 11.89 7.33 -1.05
CA LEU A 69 10.66 8.07 -0.77
C LEU A 69 10.60 8.47 0.70
N SER A 70 10.23 7.53 1.57
CA SER A 70 10.23 7.71 3.02
C SER A 70 10.02 6.37 3.72
N PRO A 71 10.41 6.25 5.01
CA PRO A 71 10.06 5.09 5.83
C PRO A 71 8.55 4.84 5.89
N ALA A 72 7.73 5.91 5.95
CA ALA A 72 6.28 5.80 5.97
C ALA A 72 5.73 5.17 4.67
N ALA A 73 6.23 5.59 3.50
CA ALA A 73 5.84 5.03 2.21
C ALA A 73 6.22 3.54 2.10
N ALA A 74 7.40 3.16 2.58
CA ALA A 74 7.82 1.77 2.61
C ALA A 74 6.89 0.91 3.48
N PHE A 75 6.54 1.40 4.67
CA PHE A 75 5.59 0.72 5.54
C PHE A 75 4.21 0.60 4.88
N GLN A 76 3.68 1.68 4.32
CA GLN A 76 2.40 1.66 3.60
C GLN A 76 2.41 0.65 2.45
N TYR A 77 3.48 0.60 1.66
CA TYR A 77 3.65 -0.40 0.61
C TYR A 77 3.61 -1.84 1.16
N LEU A 78 4.34 -2.11 2.24
CA LEU A 78 4.40 -3.45 2.83
C LEU A 78 3.03 -3.90 3.32
N LEU A 79 2.28 -2.97 3.95
CA LEU A 79 0.95 -3.20 4.51
C LEU A 79 -0.12 -3.44 3.44
N LEU A 80 -0.10 -2.65 2.35
CA LEU A 80 -1.17 -2.66 1.35
C LEU A 80 -0.91 -3.61 0.18
N PHE A 81 0.36 -3.89 -0.13
CA PHE A 81 0.74 -4.60 -1.35
C PHE A 81 1.76 -5.71 -1.12
N GLY A 82 2.64 -5.58 -0.12
CA GLY A 82 3.73 -6.51 0.12
C GLY A 82 3.24 -7.91 0.49
N ILE A 83 2.29 -8.01 1.42
CA ILE A 83 1.73 -9.30 1.86
C ILE A 83 0.97 -9.95 0.71
N GLY A 84 0.04 -9.22 0.08
CA GLY A 84 -0.78 -9.73 -1.03
C GLY A 84 0.05 -10.19 -2.23
N SER A 85 1.07 -9.41 -2.62
CA SER A 85 1.92 -9.72 -3.78
C SER A 85 2.77 -11.00 -3.61
N TRP A 86 3.04 -11.43 -2.38
CA TRP A 86 3.74 -12.69 -2.13
C TRP A 86 2.78 -13.85 -1.82
N LEU A 87 1.80 -13.63 -0.94
CA LEU A 87 0.98 -14.71 -0.40
C LEU A 87 -0.03 -15.25 -1.41
N LEU A 88 -0.67 -14.38 -2.20
CA LEU A 88 -1.66 -14.82 -3.18
C LEU A 88 -1.05 -15.77 -4.24
N PRO A 89 0.07 -15.41 -4.91
CA PRO A 89 0.77 -16.33 -5.80
C PRO A 89 1.16 -17.65 -5.12
N TYR A 90 1.63 -17.59 -3.87
CA TYR A 90 2.04 -18.77 -3.13
C TYR A 90 0.87 -19.76 -2.95
N LEU A 91 -0.30 -19.28 -2.54
CA LEU A 91 -1.48 -20.12 -2.32
C LEU A 91 -2.01 -20.71 -3.62
N ILE A 92 -2.03 -19.92 -4.70
CA ILE A 92 -2.45 -20.38 -6.03
C ILE A 92 -1.50 -21.47 -6.55
N LEU A 93 -0.18 -21.27 -6.44
CA LEU A 93 0.82 -22.26 -6.85
C LEU A 93 0.76 -23.55 -6.02
N ARG A 94 0.18 -23.51 -4.81
CA ARG A 94 -0.10 -24.71 -4.00
C ARG A 94 -1.42 -25.41 -4.38
N GLY A 95 -2.12 -24.97 -5.42
CA GLY A 95 -3.36 -25.57 -5.89
C GLY A 95 -4.59 -25.15 -5.09
N MET A 96 -4.49 -24.09 -4.27
CA MET A 96 -5.67 -23.54 -3.61
C MET A 96 -6.61 -22.91 -4.64
N ARG A 97 -7.91 -23.16 -4.52
CA ARG A 97 -8.94 -22.50 -5.34
C ARG A 97 -8.82 -20.98 -5.21
N TRP A 98 -8.96 -20.28 -6.32
CA TRP A 98 -8.84 -18.81 -6.40
C TRP A 98 -9.61 -18.08 -5.29
N ASP A 99 -10.90 -18.40 -5.10
CA ASP A 99 -11.74 -17.73 -4.10
C ASP A 99 -11.19 -17.89 -2.67
N ARG A 100 -10.68 -19.08 -2.35
CA ARG A 100 -10.10 -19.38 -1.03
C ARG A 100 -8.73 -18.71 -0.86
N ALA A 101 -7.93 -18.69 -1.91
CA ALA A 101 -6.63 -18.03 -1.91
C ALA A 101 -6.77 -16.52 -1.72
N TRP A 102 -7.73 -15.91 -2.42
CA TRP A 102 -8.05 -14.49 -2.28
C TRP A 102 -8.55 -14.16 -0.86
N GLY A 103 -9.56 -14.88 -0.36
CA GLY A 103 -10.07 -14.66 1.00
C GLY A 103 -9.01 -14.89 2.09
N SER A 104 -8.16 -15.91 1.94
CA SER A 104 -7.06 -16.18 2.87
C SER A 104 -5.96 -15.12 2.82
N THR A 105 -5.68 -14.58 1.63
CA THR A 105 -4.72 -13.49 1.47
C THR A 105 -5.24 -12.22 2.12
N LEU A 106 -6.51 -11.87 1.85
CA LEU A 106 -7.16 -10.70 2.46
C LEU A 106 -7.16 -10.79 3.99
N LEU A 107 -7.52 -11.96 4.54
CA LEU A 107 -7.49 -12.19 5.98
C LEU A 107 -6.07 -12.04 6.55
N ALA A 108 -5.07 -12.64 5.89
CA ALA A 108 -3.68 -12.53 6.33
C ALA A 108 -3.14 -11.10 6.23
N GLU A 109 -3.59 -10.33 5.25
CA GLU A 109 -3.23 -8.92 5.07
C GLU A 109 -3.82 -8.06 6.19
N VAL A 110 -5.11 -8.24 6.52
CA VAL A 110 -5.75 -7.55 7.67
C VAL A 110 -5.08 -7.93 8.99
N VAL A 111 -4.95 -9.23 9.26
CA VAL A 111 -4.36 -9.75 10.52
C VAL A 111 -2.88 -9.39 10.64
N GLY A 112 -2.14 -9.37 9.52
CA GLY A 112 -0.74 -8.97 9.49
C GLY A 112 -0.52 -7.46 9.62
N THR A 113 -1.46 -6.65 9.10
CA THR A 113 -1.36 -5.19 9.12
C THR A 113 -1.55 -4.60 10.52
N ILE A 114 -2.49 -5.13 11.30
CA ILE A 114 -2.77 -4.65 12.67
C ILE A 114 -1.50 -4.62 13.56
N PRO A 115 -0.74 -5.71 13.76
CA PRO A 115 0.44 -5.70 14.62
C PRO A 115 1.56 -4.81 14.07
N LEU A 116 1.70 -4.72 12.74
CA LEU A 116 2.67 -3.81 12.11
C LEU A 116 2.32 -2.34 12.35
N LEU A 117 1.03 -1.98 12.28
CA LEU A 117 0.55 -0.64 12.63
C LEU A 117 0.76 -0.33 14.11
N ILE A 118 0.49 -1.28 15.02
CA ILE A 118 0.77 -1.12 16.45
C ILE A 118 2.26 -0.86 16.67
N TYR A 119 3.12 -1.64 16.02
CA TYR A 119 4.57 -1.49 16.12
C TYR A 119 5.02 -0.11 15.63
N TRP A 120 4.53 0.32 14.47
CA TRP A 120 4.84 1.62 13.88
C TRP A 120 4.35 2.79 14.75
N ALA A 121 3.14 2.71 15.32
CA ALA A 121 2.60 3.72 16.22
C ALA A 121 3.51 3.93 17.43
N ARG A 122 3.96 2.83 18.04
CA ARG A 122 4.87 2.85 19.19
C ARG A 122 6.22 3.49 18.86
N GLN A 123 6.77 3.23 17.67
CA GLN A 123 8.03 3.86 17.23
C GLN A 123 7.91 5.38 17.07
N GLN A 124 6.72 5.88 16.74
CA GLN A 124 6.45 7.32 16.62
C GLN A 124 5.97 7.97 17.93
N GLY A 125 5.83 7.21 19.01
CA GLY A 125 5.23 7.71 20.26
C GLY A 125 3.75 8.08 20.12
N GLU A 126 3.07 7.59 19.09
CA GLU A 126 1.67 7.87 18.81
C GLU A 126 0.75 6.69 19.19
N THR A 127 -0.55 6.99 19.28
CA THR A 127 -1.59 5.96 19.34
C THR A 127 -2.00 5.53 17.93
N LEU A 128 -2.59 4.34 17.81
CA LEU A 128 -3.18 3.87 16.54
C LEU A 128 -4.21 4.86 15.98
N THR A 129 -5.01 5.46 16.86
CA THR A 129 -5.97 6.51 16.50
C THR A 129 -5.28 7.78 16.01
N GLY A 130 -4.13 8.13 16.59
CA GLY A 130 -3.27 9.22 16.14
C GLY A 130 -2.76 8.99 14.71
N LEU A 131 -2.25 7.80 14.42
CA LEU A 131 -1.79 7.43 13.08
C LEU A 131 -2.91 7.52 12.04
N VAL A 132 -4.11 7.02 12.35
CA VAL A 132 -5.27 7.10 11.45
C VAL A 132 -5.64 8.55 11.16
N ARG A 133 -5.65 9.41 12.19
CA ARG A 133 -5.92 10.85 12.01
C ARG A 133 -4.85 11.53 11.16
N SER A 134 -3.58 11.25 11.45
CA SER A 134 -2.43 11.79 10.71
C SER A 134 -2.48 11.38 9.25
N TYR A 135 -2.82 10.11 8.95
CA TYR A 135 -2.99 9.63 7.59
C TYR A 135 -4.11 10.37 6.84
N ILE A 136 -5.30 10.50 7.46
CA ILE A 136 -6.41 11.21 6.83
C ILE A 136 -6.06 12.68 6.59
N ASP A 137 -5.42 13.34 7.56
CA ASP A 137 -5.01 14.74 7.42
C ASP A 137 -4.00 14.91 6.27
N GLN A 138 -3.00 14.02 6.17
CA GLN A 138 -2.05 14.01 5.07
C GLN A 138 -2.73 13.84 3.71
N GLU A 139 -3.67 12.91 3.59
CA GLU A 139 -4.42 12.70 2.34
C GLU A 139 -5.31 13.89 1.97
N VAL A 140 -5.93 14.54 2.95
CA VAL A 140 -6.70 15.77 2.74
C VAL A 140 -5.78 16.89 2.26
N GLN A 141 -4.61 17.08 2.89
CA GLN A 141 -3.64 18.10 2.46
C GLN A 141 -3.08 17.81 1.06
N LYS A 142 -2.77 16.55 0.74
CA LYS A 142 -2.35 16.15 -0.61
C LYS A 142 -3.42 16.48 -1.65
N ALA A 143 -4.68 16.12 -1.37
CA ALA A 143 -5.79 16.44 -2.24
C ALA A 143 -5.90 17.95 -2.45
N LEU A 144 -5.94 18.74 -1.38
CA LEU A 144 -6.02 20.20 -1.44
C LEU A 144 -4.86 20.80 -2.26
N ASN A 145 -3.63 20.35 -2.06
CA ASN A 145 -2.47 20.83 -2.81
C ASN A 145 -2.55 20.52 -4.31
N LEU A 146 -3.04 19.33 -4.67
CA LEU A 146 -3.19 18.91 -6.06
C LEU A 146 -4.32 19.70 -6.74
N TYR A 147 -5.40 19.95 -6.02
CA TYR A 147 -6.57 20.69 -6.51
C TYR A 147 -6.34 22.21 -6.60
N GLN A 148 -5.54 22.79 -5.70
CA GLN A 148 -5.09 24.17 -5.82
C GLN A 148 -4.22 24.40 -7.07
N GLN A 149 -3.46 23.39 -7.51
CA GLN A 149 -2.69 23.45 -8.76
C GLN A 149 -3.58 23.31 -10.01
N ALA A 150 -4.82 22.84 -9.85
CA ALA A 150 -5.76 22.58 -10.94
C ALA A 150 -6.72 23.76 -11.22
N ASP A 151 -6.48 24.94 -10.63
CA ASP A 151 -7.25 26.19 -10.83
C ASP A 151 -8.75 26.05 -10.52
N LEU A 152 -9.09 25.29 -9.48
CA LEU A 152 -10.47 25.08 -9.04
C LEU A 152 -11.04 26.28 -8.27
N SER A 153 -12.36 26.37 -8.24
CA SER A 153 -13.07 27.42 -7.50
C SER A 153 -12.94 27.23 -5.97
N ALA A 154 -13.00 28.33 -5.22
CA ALA A 154 -12.91 28.29 -3.75
C ALA A 154 -13.97 27.36 -3.12
N GLU A 155 -15.16 27.30 -3.72
CA GLU A 155 -16.29 26.46 -3.26
C GLU A 155 -16.04 24.95 -3.44
N GLU A 156 -15.20 24.56 -4.41
CA GLU A 156 -14.78 23.16 -4.59
C GLU A 156 -13.70 22.76 -3.59
N VAL A 157 -12.76 23.67 -3.30
CA VAL A 157 -11.71 23.50 -2.29
C VAL A 157 -12.33 23.36 -0.88
N ASP A 158 -13.34 24.17 -0.57
CA ASP A 158 -14.04 24.11 0.72
C ASP A 158 -14.81 22.78 0.89
N ARG A 159 -15.46 22.28 -0.17
CA ARG A 159 -16.11 20.95 -0.12
C ARG A 159 -15.14 19.81 0.17
N ILE A 160 -13.92 19.86 -0.38
CA ILE A 160 -12.87 18.87 -0.09
C ILE A 160 -12.43 18.96 1.38
N ARG A 161 -12.27 20.19 1.89
CA ARG A 161 -11.90 20.43 3.30
C ARG A 161 -12.97 19.90 4.25
N GLU A 162 -14.24 20.19 3.99
CA GLU A 162 -15.37 19.70 4.79
C GLU A 162 -15.43 18.17 4.78
N GLY A 163 -15.29 17.54 3.61
CA GLY A 163 -15.22 16.08 3.51
C GLY A 163 -14.06 15.49 4.30
N GLY A 164 -12.90 16.12 4.26
CA GLY A 164 -11.73 15.74 5.06
C GLY A 164 -11.97 15.83 6.57
N GLN A 165 -12.57 16.92 7.03
CA GLN A 165 -12.94 17.10 8.44
C GLN A 165 -13.95 16.05 8.90
N PHE A 166 -14.95 15.73 8.06
CA PHE A 166 -15.90 14.66 8.33
C PHE A 166 -15.20 13.30 8.52
N LEU A 167 -14.24 12.96 7.64
CA LEU A 167 -13.46 11.72 7.77
C LEU A 167 -12.62 11.69 9.05
N LEU A 168 -11.99 12.83 9.40
CA LEU A 168 -11.23 12.98 10.64
C LEU A 168 -12.08 12.82 11.91
N GLU A 169 -13.37 13.14 11.85
CA GLU A 169 -14.28 12.94 12.98
C GLU A 169 -14.82 11.51 13.03
N VAL A 170 -15.26 10.97 11.89
CA VAL A 170 -16.01 9.71 11.84
C VAL A 170 -15.11 8.48 11.86
N ILE A 171 -14.06 8.45 11.02
CA ILE A 171 -13.23 7.24 10.87
C ILE A 171 -12.57 6.82 12.19
N PRO A 172 -11.97 7.73 12.98
CA PRO A 172 -11.39 7.38 14.29
C PRO A 172 -12.39 6.77 15.27
N ARG A 173 -13.69 7.06 15.15
CA ARG A 173 -14.74 6.52 16.02
C ARG A 173 -15.20 5.14 15.59
N ILE A 174 -15.28 4.86 14.29
CA ILE A 174 -15.85 3.61 13.76
C ILE A 174 -14.80 2.50 13.54
N TYR A 175 -13.55 2.86 13.24
CA TYR A 175 -12.53 1.85 12.92
C TYR A 175 -12.26 0.83 14.04
N PRO A 176 -12.32 1.15 15.35
CA PRO A 176 -12.10 0.13 16.38
C PRO A 176 -13.21 -0.93 16.35
N GLY A 177 -14.44 -0.53 16.02
CA GLY A 177 -15.57 -1.45 15.85
C GLY A 177 -15.39 -2.38 14.66
N LEU A 178 -14.78 -1.90 13.56
CA LEU A 178 -14.43 -2.72 12.41
C LEU A 178 -13.39 -3.77 12.77
N VAL A 179 -12.33 -3.40 13.50
CA VAL A 179 -11.25 -4.32 13.91
C VAL A 179 -11.73 -5.42 14.85
N VAL A 180 -12.75 -5.15 15.68
CA VAL A 180 -13.29 -6.14 16.64
C VAL A 180 -14.31 -7.08 16.00
N THR A 181 -14.94 -6.68 14.89
CA THR A 181 -16.01 -7.47 14.23
C THR A 181 -15.57 -8.20 12.96
N SER A 182 -14.38 -7.88 12.42
CA SER A 182 -13.69 -8.61 11.34
C SER A 182 -12.83 -9.75 11.87
#